data_AF-A0A0A6ZH62-F1
#
_entry.id   AF-A0A0A6ZH62-F1
#
_cell.length_a   1.000
_cell.length_b   1.000
_cell.length_c   1.000
_cell.angle_alpha   90.00
_cell.angle_beta   90.00
_cell.angle_gamma   90.00
#
_symmetry.space_group_name_H-M   'P 1'
#
loop_
_entity.id
_entity.type
_entity.pdbx_description
1 polymer ?
#
loop_
_entity_poly.entity_id
_entity_poly.type
_entity_poly.pdbx_seq_one_letter_code
_entity_poly.pdbx_strand_id
1 'polypeptide(L)' 'MTESYSKHKLIFMNISTYTVKPKLPPALKPLEEIARNLWLSWNYDAIQLFIRLDYDAWLQSQQSPIRTLGMVSPDRLA' A
#
# COMPACT_ATOMS: atom_id res chain seq x y z
N MET A 1 -51.09 25.13 12.40
CA MET A 1 -49.96 24.76 13.28
C MET A 1 -48.96 24.02 12.40
N THR A 2 -48.24 24.78 11.57
CA THR A 2 -47.35 24.31 10.52
C THR A 2 -45.93 24.39 11.04
N GLU A 3 -45.46 23.34 11.70
CA GLU A 3 -44.08 23.28 12.16
C GLU A 3 -43.19 22.90 10.97
N SER A 4 -42.42 23.89 10.53
CA SER A 4 -41.49 23.82 9.41
C SER A 4 -40.27 22.98 9.79
N TYR A 5 -40.28 21.69 9.46
CA TYR A 5 -39.11 20.82 9.60
C TYR A 5 -38.12 21.10 8.48
N SER A 6 -37.24 22.08 8.74
CA SER A 6 -36.15 22.50 7.88
C SER A 6 -35.21 21.32 7.64
N LYS A 7 -35.14 20.87 6.38
CA LYS A 7 -34.28 19.79 5.91
C LYS A 7 -32.82 20.26 6.04
N HIS A 8 -32.10 19.79 7.06
CA HIS A 8 -30.66 20.01 7.13
C HIS A 8 -30.00 19.36 5.91
N LYS A 9 -29.53 20.23 5.00
CA LYS A 9 -28.83 19.88 3.76
C LYS A 9 -27.48 19.26 4.12
N LEU A 10 -27.43 17.92 4.14
CA LEU A 10 -26.18 17.18 4.26
C LEU A 10 -25.34 17.43 2.99
N ILE A 11 -24.23 18.14 3.16
CA ILE A 11 -23.20 18.33 2.14
C ILE A 11 -22.49 16.98 1.98
N PHE A 12 -22.83 16.23 0.93
CA PHE A 12 -22.06 15.05 0.54
C PHE A 12 -20.70 15.52 0.00
N MET A 13 -19.67 15.40 0.84
CA MET A 13 -18.29 15.58 0.41
C MET A 13 -17.91 14.41 -0.50
N ASN A 14 -17.69 14.67 -1.78
CA ASN A 14 -17.38 13.64 -2.76
C ASN A 14 -15.90 13.24 -2.62
N ILE A 15 -15.61 12.18 -1.87
CA ILE A 15 -14.25 11.64 -1.69
C ILE A 15 -13.88 10.71 -2.85
N SER A 16 -12.80 11.02 -3.56
CA SER A 16 -12.24 10.16 -4.61
C SER A 16 -10.99 9.47 -4.09
N THR A 17 -10.94 8.13 -4.17
CA THR A 17 -9.81 7.33 -3.69
C THR A 17 -8.91 6.96 -4.86
N TYR A 18 -7.61 7.23 -4.76
CA TYR A 18 -6.62 6.86 -5.76
C TYR A 18 -5.63 5.88 -5.15
N THR A 19 -5.32 4.80 -5.87
CA THR A 19 -4.27 3.84 -5.46
C THR A 19 -3.01 4.11 -6.26
N VAL A 20 -1.95 4.56 -5.58
CA VAL A 20 -0.63 4.73 -6.20
C VAL A 20 0.05 3.37 -6.26
N LYS A 21 0.50 2.97 -7.46
CA LYS A 21 1.28 1.75 -7.65
C LYS A 21 2.77 2.09 -7.76
N PRO A 22 3.66 1.37 -7.05
CA PRO A 22 5.09 1.55 -7.22
C PRO A 22 5.51 1.22 -8.65
N LYS A 23 6.37 2.08 -9.23
CA LYS A 23 6.92 1.86 -10.56
C LYS A 23 8.16 0.97 -10.44
N LEU A 24 7.96 -0.34 -10.58
CA LEU A 24 9.05 -1.32 -10.56
C LEU A 24 9.67 -1.49 -11.95
N PRO A 25 11.01 -1.58 -12.06
CA PRO A 25 11.66 -1.99 -13.30
C PRO A 25 11.24 -3.42 -13.72
N PRO A 26 11.36 -3.78 -15.01
CA PRO A 26 10.96 -5.09 -15.51
C PRO A 26 11.57 -6.27 -14.74
N ALA A 27 12.84 -6.15 -14.33
CA ALA A 27 13.55 -7.18 -13.58
C ALA A 27 12.98 -7.43 -12.17
N LEU A 28 12.33 -6.42 -11.57
CA LEU A 28 11.78 -6.48 -10.21
C LEU A 28 10.26 -6.70 -10.18
N LYS A 29 9.60 -6.84 -11.34
CA LYS A 29 8.17 -7.22 -11.41
C LYS A 29 7.81 -8.46 -10.57
N PRO A 30 8.64 -9.52 -10.48
CA PRO A 30 8.32 -10.67 -9.64
C PRO A 30 8.13 -10.34 -8.16
N LEU A 31 8.73 -9.25 -7.64
CA LEU A 31 8.51 -8.82 -6.25
C LEU A 31 7.05 -8.43 -5.99
N GLU A 32 6.38 -7.87 -7.00
CA GLU A 32 4.97 -7.50 -6.90
C GLU A 32 4.07 -8.75 -6.81
N GLU A 33 4.42 -9.82 -7.50
CA GLU A 33 3.72 -11.11 -7.41
C GLU A 33 3.89 -11.74 -6.03
N ILE A 34 5.14 -11.78 -5.54
CA ILE A 34 5.46 -12.29 -4.19
C ILE A 34 4.72 -11.47 -3.11
N ALA A 35 4.71 -10.15 -3.23
CA ALA A 35 4.06 -9.26 -2.27
C ALA A 35 2.54 -9.46 -2.16
N ARG A 36 1.89 -9.97 -3.23
CA ARG A 36 0.45 -10.26 -3.24
C ARG A 36 0.10 -11.71 -2.92
N ASN A 37 1.10 -12.55 -2.69
CA ASN A 37 0.89 -13.95 -2.41
C ASN A 37 0.82 -14.20 -0.90
N LEU A 38 -0.27 -14.83 -0.43
CA LEU A 38 -0.43 -15.21 0.97
C LEU A 38 0.71 -16.12 1.47
N TRP A 39 1.33 -16.89 0.57
CA TRP A 39 2.49 -17.74 0.83
C TRP A 39 3.64 -17.01 1.54
N LEU A 40 3.80 -15.71 1.32
CA LEU A 40 4.81 -14.90 2.01
C LEU A 40 4.65 -14.95 3.54
N SER A 41 3.43 -15.02 4.05
CA SER A 41 3.15 -14.94 5.50
C SER A 41 3.78 -16.08 6.33
N TRP A 42 4.12 -17.20 5.71
CA TRP A 42 4.78 -18.33 6.36
C TRP A 42 6.11 -18.71 5.71
N ASN A 43 6.55 -17.98 4.66
CA ASN A 43 7.85 -18.20 4.06
C ASN A 43 8.87 -17.21 4.60
N TYR A 44 9.78 -17.70 5.45
CA TYR A 44 10.79 -16.86 6.10
C TYR A 44 11.73 -16.19 5.10
N ASP A 45 12.15 -16.89 4.03
CA ASP A 45 13.05 -16.33 3.03
C ASP A 45 12.41 -15.18 2.25
N ALA A 46 11.11 -15.31 1.95
CA ALA A 46 10.32 -14.24 1.34
C ALA A 46 10.20 -13.04 2.29
N ILE A 47 9.95 -13.25 3.58
CA ILE A 47 9.93 -12.16 4.57
C ILE A 47 11.31 -11.48 4.65
N GLN A 48 12.39 -12.26 4.73
CA GLN A 48 13.77 -11.76 4.76
C GLN A 48 14.14 -10.99 3.49
N LEU A 49 13.53 -11.31 2.35
CA LEU A 49 13.72 -10.54 1.12
C LEU A 49 13.24 -9.09 1.31
N PHE A 50 12.04 -8.86 1.85
CA PHE A 50 11.52 -7.50 2.05
C PHE A 50 12.24 -6.75 3.18
N ILE A 51 12.67 -7.46 4.22
CA ILE A 51 13.52 -6.87 5.30
C ILE A 51 14.84 -6.35 4.72
N ARG A 52 15.51 -7.15 3.88
CA ARG A 52 16.77 -6.75 3.24
C ARG A 52 16.57 -5.69 2.16
N LEU A 53 15.42 -5.74 1.47
CA LEU A 53 15.08 -4.80 0.42
C LEU A 53 15.09 -3.36 0.94
N ASP A 54 14.52 -3.10 2.11
CA ASP A 54 14.65 -1.83 2.84
C ASP A 54 14.06 -2.00 4.25
N TYR A 55 14.91 -2.00 5.28
CA TYR A 55 14.51 -2.28 6.65
C TYR A 55 13.60 -1.20 7.24
N ASP A 56 13.90 0.06 6.96
CA ASP A 56 13.14 1.19 7.49
C ASP A 56 11.77 1.24 6.81
N ALA A 57 11.71 1.05 5.50
CA ALA A 57 10.45 0.94 4.77
C ALA A 57 9.63 -0.26 5.25
N TRP A 58 10.25 -1.40 5.55
CA TRP A 58 9.56 -2.58 6.08
C TRP A 58 8.93 -2.34 7.45
N LEU A 59 9.63 -1.65 8.36
CA LEU A 59 9.10 -1.27 9.66
C LEU A 59 7.97 -0.24 9.50
N GLN A 60 8.21 0.82 8.73
CA GLN A 60 7.23 1.88 8.51
C GLN A 60 5.97 1.38 7.80
N SER A 61 6.11 0.37 6.94
CA SER A 61 5.00 -0.27 6.23
C SER A 61 4.11 -1.14 7.14
N GLN A 62 4.49 -1.35 8.40
CA GLN A 62 3.91 -2.33 9.32
C GLN A 62 4.00 -3.76 8.76
N GLN A 63 5.17 -4.11 8.21
CA GLN A 63 5.44 -5.45 7.67
C GLN A 63 4.51 -5.84 6.50
N SER A 64 4.00 -4.84 5.78
CA SER A 64 3.19 -5.05 4.58
C SER A 64 4.10 -5.08 3.35
N PRO A 65 4.22 -6.21 2.64
CA PRO A 65 5.10 -6.32 1.46
C PRO A 65 4.72 -5.33 0.36
N ILE A 66 3.41 -5.19 0.09
CA ILE A 66 2.89 -4.28 -0.95
C ILE A 66 3.21 -2.83 -0.60
N ARG A 67 3.00 -2.42 0.65
CA ARG A 67 3.26 -1.05 1.08
C ARG A 67 4.76 -0.77 1.13
N THR A 68 5.58 -1.76 1.49
CA THR A 68 7.05 -1.66 1.45
C THR A 68 7.55 -1.29 0.06
N LEU A 69 7.05 -1.96 -1.00
CA LEU A 69 7.42 -1.63 -2.39
C LEU A 69 7.05 -0.20 -2.79
N GLY A 70 6.00 0.38 -2.21
CA GLY A 70 5.62 1.78 -2.40
C GLY A 70 6.43 2.80 -1.60
N MET A 71 7.20 2.34 -0.62
CA MET A 71 8.00 3.17 0.30
C MET A 71 9.50 3.12 -0.02
N VAL A 72 9.97 2.06 -0.68
CA VAL A 72 11.37 1.94 -1.09
C VAL A 72 11.72 3.04 -2.09
N SER A 73 12.86 3.69 -1.90
CA SER A 73 13.33 4.74 -2.78
C SER A 73 13.59 4.24 -4.21
N PRO A 74 13.31 5.05 -5.24
CA PRO A 74 13.60 4.68 -6.63
C PRO A 74 15.06 4.32 -6.88
N ASP A 75 16.01 4.99 -6.23
CA ASP A 75 17.45 4.72 -6.37
C ASP A 75 17.84 3.31 -5.91
N ARG A 76 17.13 2.75 -4.93
CA ARG A 76 17.35 1.39 -4.42
C ARG A 76 16.68 0.32 -5.31
N LEU A 77 15.75 0.74 -6.17
CA LEU A 77 15.06 -0.10 -7.16
C LEU A 77 15.66 0.05 -8.56
N ALA A 78 16.63 0.95 -8.76
CA ALA A 78 17.23 1.27 -10.07
C ALA A 78 18.16 0.17 -10.60
#